data_AF-A0AAV4JBF9-F1
#
_entry.id   AF-A0AAV4JBF9-F1
#
_cell.length_a   1.000
_cell.length_b   1.000
_cell.length_c   1.000
_cell.angle_alpha   90.00
_cell.angle_beta   90.00
_cell.angle_gamma   90.00
#
_symmetry.space_group_name_H-M   'P 1'
#
loop_
_entity.id
_entity.type
_entity.pdbx_description
1 polymer ?
#
loop_
_entity_poly.entity_id
_entity_poly.type
_entity_poly.pdbx_seq_one_letter_code
_entity_poly.pdbx_strand_id
1 'polypeptide(L)'
;MGSFVFSVALLTICIFNAEAVKFMLASGGRKCLKEEIHKDVLVTGEYDIQDNGQRVDVTVTDSRGHILASKESAVHGKFAFTTEEYDMFEVCVTSKSASGEAI
;
A
#
# COMPACT_ATOMS: atom_id res chain seq x y z
N MET A 1 22.01 27.06 22.52
CA MET A 1 22.09 25.59 22.56
C MET A 1 20.75 24.93 22.89
N GLY A 2 20.05 25.29 23.98
CA GLY A 2 18.77 24.67 24.36
C GLY A 2 17.63 24.78 23.31
N SER A 3 17.50 25.93 22.65
CA SER A 3 16.46 26.11 21.61
C SER A 3 16.68 25.23 20.38
N PHE A 4 17.94 24.99 19.98
CA PHE A 4 18.27 24.17 18.82
C PHE A 4 18.00 22.68 19.10
N VAL A 5 18.35 22.21 20.30
CA VAL A 5 18.05 20.84 20.75
C VAL A 5 16.54 20.60 20.82
N PHE A 6 15.77 21.59 21.30
CA PHE A 6 14.32 21.50 21.36
C PHE A 6 13.69 21.46 19.96
N SER A 7 14.15 22.30 19.03
CA SER A 7 13.71 22.27 17.63
C SER A 7 14.02 20.94 16.95
N VAL A 8 15.21 20.37 17.17
CA VAL A 8 15.60 19.07 16.61
C VAL A 8 14.74 17.95 17.18
N ALA A 9 14.56 17.90 18.51
CA ALA A 9 13.73 16.88 19.16
C ALA A 9 12.26 16.94 18.70
N LEU A 10 11.71 18.14 18.55
CA LEU A 10 10.34 18.34 18.05
C LEU A 10 10.22 17.85 16.60
N LEU A 11 11.20 18.15 15.74
CA LEU A 11 11.22 17.67 14.37
C LEU A 11 11.29 16.14 14.30
N THR A 12 12.11 15.52 15.15
CA THR A 12 12.26 14.06 15.22
C THR A 12 10.94 13.39 15.61
N ILE A 13 10.23 13.90 16.62
CA ILE A 13 8.95 13.35 17.09
C ILE A 13 7.87 13.42 16.00
N CYS A 14 7.84 14.48 15.20
CA CYS A 14 6.88 14.63 14.11
C CYS A 14 7.05 13.60 12.98
N ILE A 15 8.27 13.06 12.78
CA ILE A 15 8.55 12.13 11.67
C ILE A 15 8.13 10.69 12.02
N PHE A 16 8.03 10.34 13.30
CA PHE A 16 7.80 8.96 13.76
C PHE A 16 6.34 8.45 13.66
N ASN A 17 5.40 9.22 13.09
CA ASN A 17 3.97 8.89 13.12
C ASN A 17 3.31 8.82 11.72
N ALA A 18 4.06 8.52 10.67
CA ALA A 18 3.49 8.38 9.32
C ALA A 18 2.98 6.95 9.09
N GLU A 19 1.65 6.76 9.17
CA GLU A 19 0.98 5.46 8.99
C GLU A 19 0.38 5.29 7.56
N ALA A 20 0.76 6.17 6.63
CA ALA A 20 0.23 6.17 5.26
C ALA A 20 1.32 6.52 4.24
N VAL A 21 1.21 5.92 3.04
CA VAL A 21 2.08 6.20 1.90
C VAL A 21 1.24 6.74 0.75
N LYS A 22 1.68 7.87 0.18
CA LYS A 22 1.10 8.45 -1.04
C LYS A 22 2.13 8.40 -2.15
N PHE A 23 1.72 7.93 -3.33
CA PHE A 23 2.57 7.91 -4.51
C PHE A 23 1.77 8.19 -5.79
N MET A 24 2.47 8.65 -6.82
CA MET A 24 1.90 8.75 -8.16
C MET A 24 2.03 7.41 -8.88
N LEU A 25 0.98 7.00 -9.58
CA LEU A 25 0.94 5.81 -10.41
C LEU A 25 0.77 6.23 -11.88
N ALA A 26 1.70 5.82 -12.73
CA ALA A 26 1.60 6.07 -14.17
C ALA A 26 0.55 5.15 -14.82
N SER A 27 0.00 5.55 -15.97
CA SER A 27 -0.88 4.69 -16.78
C SER A 27 -0.17 3.39 -17.15
N GLY A 28 -0.82 2.23 -16.96
CA GLY A 28 -0.19 0.92 -17.17
C GLY A 28 0.85 0.54 -16.12
N GLY A 29 1.10 1.40 -15.12
CA GLY A 29 2.09 1.19 -14.08
C GLY A 29 1.60 0.26 -12.98
N ARG A 30 2.55 -0.38 -12.29
CA ARG A 30 2.34 -1.17 -11.08
C ARG A 30 3.30 -0.71 -9.99
N LYS A 31 2.80 -0.47 -8.79
CA LYS A 31 3.62 -0.20 -7.59
C LYS A 31 3.12 -1.07 -6.46
N CYS A 32 4.06 -1.56 -5.65
CA CYS A 32 3.73 -2.47 -4.57
C CYS A 32 4.48 -2.09 -3.28
N LEU A 33 3.78 -2.24 -2.16
CA LEU A 33 4.34 -2.15 -0.81
C LEU A 33 4.58 -3.57 -0.32
N LYS A 34 5.80 -3.87 0.11
CA LYS A 34 6.19 -5.19 0.65
C LYS A 34 6.55 -5.05 2.12
N GLU A 35 6.07 -5.98 2.93
CA GLU A 35 6.33 -5.99 4.37
C GLU A 35 6.44 -7.41 4.90
N GLU A 36 7.38 -7.64 5.82
CA GLU A 36 7.52 -8.90 6.54
C GLU A 36 6.67 -8.85 7.81
N ILE A 37 5.73 -9.78 7.95
CA ILE A 37 4.75 -9.77 9.03
C ILE A 37 4.81 -11.10 9.78
N HIS A 38 4.84 -11.03 11.11
CA HIS A 38 4.81 -12.21 11.97
C HIS A 38 3.47 -12.94 11.91
N LYS A 39 3.49 -14.20 12.36
CA LYS A 39 2.31 -15.05 12.53
C LYS A 39 1.29 -14.45 13.50
N ASP A 40 0.01 -14.75 13.29
CA ASP A 40 -1.14 -14.40 14.13
C ASP A 40 -1.35 -12.88 14.29
N VAL A 41 -0.96 -12.10 13.29
CA VAL A 41 -1.13 -10.64 13.25
C VAL A 41 -2.34 -10.29 12.39
N LEU A 42 -3.23 -9.46 12.91
CA LEU A 42 -4.30 -8.83 12.13
C LEU A 42 -3.74 -7.63 11.38
N VAL A 43 -3.75 -7.72 10.06
CA VAL A 43 -3.32 -6.65 9.16
C VAL A 43 -4.55 -5.97 8.60
N THR A 44 -4.58 -4.65 8.69
CA THR A 44 -5.64 -3.82 8.09
C THR A 44 -5.02 -2.71 7.26
N GLY A 45 -5.61 -2.42 6.10
CA GLY A 45 -5.21 -1.29 5.28
C GLY A 45 -6.41 -0.58 4.66
N GLU A 46 -6.24 0.71 4.44
CA GLU A 46 -7.20 1.59 3.76
C GLU A 46 -6.50 2.28 2.60
N TYR A 47 -7.20 2.42 1.48
CA TYR A 47 -6.67 3.12 0.31
C TYR A 47 -7.71 4.07 -0.27
N ASP A 48 -7.20 5.16 -0.84
CA ASP A 48 -7.94 6.16 -1.59
C ASP A 48 -7.18 6.42 -2.90
N ILE A 49 -7.86 6.25 -4.02
CA ILE A 49 -7.34 6.41 -5.37
C ILE A 49 -8.04 7.61 -5.98
N GLN A 50 -7.25 8.62 -6.32
CA GLN A 50 -7.74 9.79 -7.03
C GLN A 50 -8.22 9.38 -8.43
N ASP A 51 -9.53 9.53 -8.68
CA ASP A 51 -10.12 9.26 -9.99
C ASP A 51 -9.58 10.24 -11.04
N ASN A 52 -8.86 9.70 -12.01
CA ASN A 52 -8.32 10.39 -13.18
C ASN A 52 -8.75 9.71 -14.49
N GLY A 53 -9.82 8.89 -14.45
CA GLY A 53 -10.30 8.11 -15.58
C GLY A 53 -9.51 6.83 -15.88
N GLN A 54 -8.52 6.47 -15.04
CA GLN A 54 -7.81 5.20 -15.15
C GLN A 54 -8.51 4.12 -14.33
N ARG A 55 -8.62 2.90 -14.88
CA ARG A 55 -9.07 1.74 -14.10
C ARG A 55 -7.89 1.22 -13.29
N VAL A 56 -7.99 1.30 -11.97
CA VAL A 56 -6.95 0.81 -11.07
C VAL A 56 -7.45 -0.44 -10.34
N ASP A 57 -6.60 -1.45 -10.25
CA ASP A 57 -6.87 -2.66 -9.48
C ASP A 57 -5.91 -2.71 -8.27
N VAL A 58 -6.43 -3.16 -7.13
CA VAL A 58 -5.66 -3.40 -5.90
C VAL A 58 -5.64 -4.89 -5.61
N THR A 59 -4.47 -5.44 -5.32
CA THR A 59 -4.30 -6.86 -5.00
C THR A 59 -3.33 -7.02 -3.84
N VAL A 60 -3.69 -7.85 -2.88
CA VAL A 60 -2.87 -8.19 -1.71
C VAL A 60 -2.51 -9.67 -1.80
N THR A 61 -1.22 -9.99 -1.74
CA THR A 61 -0.72 -11.36 -1.85
C THR A 61 0.31 -11.71 -0.78
N ASP A 62 0.43 -13.00 -0.47
CA ASP A 62 1.55 -13.56 0.30
C ASP A 62 2.75 -13.89 -0.63
N SER A 63 3.85 -14.42 -0.08
CA SER A 63 5.05 -14.74 -0.86
C SER A 63 4.86 -15.93 -1.81
N ARG A 64 3.83 -16.75 -1.57
CA ARG A 64 3.43 -17.90 -2.39
C ARG A 64 2.50 -17.49 -3.53
N GLY A 65 2.06 -16.23 -3.55
CA GLY A 65 1.15 -15.69 -4.56
C GLY A 65 -0.32 -15.97 -4.27
N HIS A 66 -0.69 -16.39 -3.05
CA HIS A 66 -2.09 -16.49 -2.66
C HIS A 66 -2.70 -15.10 -2.58
N ILE A 67 -3.87 -14.92 -3.18
CA ILE A 67 -4.61 -13.66 -3.14
C ILE A 67 -5.40 -13.58 -1.84
N LEU A 68 -5.01 -12.66 -0.97
CA LEU A 68 -5.65 -12.43 0.33
C LEU A 68 -6.80 -11.42 0.22
N ALA A 69 -6.63 -10.44 -0.66
CA ALA A 69 -7.66 -9.48 -1.03
C ALA A 69 -7.45 -9.01 -2.47
N SER A 70 -8.54 -8.77 -3.18
CA SER A 70 -8.49 -8.17 -4.52
C SER A 70 -9.69 -7.28 -4.75
N LYS A 71 -9.45 -6.14 -5.39
CA LYS A 71 -10.49 -5.21 -5.83
C LYS A 71 -10.17 -4.70 -7.22
N GLU A 72 -11.05 -5.01 -8.16
CA GLU A 72 -11.02 -4.41 -9.49
C GLU A 72 -11.73 -3.05 -9.51
N SER A 73 -11.28 -2.16 -10.40
CA SER A 73 -11.84 -0.79 -10.51
C SER A 73 -11.95 -0.10 -9.15
N ALA A 74 -10.88 -0.20 -8.37
CA ALA A 74 -10.75 0.32 -7.03
C ALA A 74 -10.72 1.87 -7.05
N VAL A 75 -11.52 2.49 -6.19
CA VAL A 75 -11.55 3.95 -5.97
C VAL A 75 -11.24 4.25 -4.51
N HIS A 76 -11.97 3.63 -3.59
CA HIS A 76 -11.69 3.65 -2.16
C HIS A 76 -12.03 2.28 -1.58
N GLY A 77 -11.36 1.89 -0.50
CA GLY A 77 -11.64 0.62 0.12
C GLY A 77 -10.75 0.29 1.30
N LYS A 78 -11.10 -0.82 1.94
CA LYS A 78 -10.38 -1.39 3.07
C LYS A 78 -10.14 -2.87 2.83
N PHE A 79 -9.03 -3.39 3.31
CA PHE A 79 -8.76 -4.81 3.38
C PHE A 79 -8.33 -5.19 4.79
N ALA A 80 -8.61 -6.42 5.17
CA ALA A 80 -8.14 -7.01 6.41
C ALA A 80 -7.84 -8.49 6.18
N PHE A 81 -6.72 -8.97 6.71
CA PHE A 81 -6.37 -10.39 6.72
C PHE A 81 -5.59 -10.71 8.00
N THR A 82 -5.58 -11.98 8.39
CA THR A 82 -4.78 -12.46 9.52
C THR A 82 -3.69 -13.37 8.97
N THR A 83 -2.47 -13.19 9.45
CA THR A 83 -1.32 -13.99 9.02
C THR A 83 -1.33 -15.36 9.72
N GLU A 84 -1.14 -16.44 8.97
CA GLU A 84 -1.07 -17.80 9.53
C GLU A 84 0.35 -18.22 9.91
N GLU A 85 1.35 -17.61 9.28
CA GLU A 85 2.78 -17.85 9.48
C GLU A 85 3.58 -16.55 9.27
N TYR A 86 4.87 -16.57 9.63
CA TYR A 86 5.77 -15.46 9.29
C TYR A 86 6.00 -15.46 7.79
N ASP A 87 5.60 -14.39 7.11
CA ASP A 87 5.71 -14.28 5.66
C ASP A 87 5.85 -12.83 5.17
N MET A 88 6.19 -12.67 3.90
CA MET A 88 6.22 -11.40 3.19
C MET A 88 4.90 -11.18 2.46
N PHE A 89 4.25 -10.06 2.75
CA PHE A 89 3.00 -9.66 2.12
C PHE A 89 3.26 -8.49 1.18
N GLU A 90 2.57 -8.48 0.04
CA GLU A 90 2.66 -7.45 -0.97
C GLU A 90 1.28 -6.85 -1.24
N VAL A 91 1.15 -5.52 -1.09
CA VAL A 91 -0.01 -4.74 -1.53
C VAL A 91 0.35 -4.05 -2.84
N CYS A 92 -0.20 -4.51 -3.95
CA CYS A 92 0.03 -3.94 -5.26
C CYS A 92 -1.15 -3.08 -5.72
N VAL A 93 -0.83 -1.93 -6.32
CA VAL A 93 -1.75 -1.05 -7.03
C VAL A 93 -1.33 -1.03 -8.50
N THR A 94 -2.22 -1.46 -9.39
CA THR A 94 -1.97 -1.62 -10.83
C THR A 94 -2.94 -0.78 -11.65
N SER A 95 -2.42 0.13 -12.47
CA SER A 95 -3.21 0.89 -13.43
C SER A 95 -3.39 0.06 -14.69
N LYS A 96 -4.64 -0.18 -15.10
CA LYS A 96 -5.01 -0.73 -16.40
C LYS A 96 -5.16 0.43 -17.36
N SER A 97 -4.35 0.45 -18.42
CA SER A 97 -4.62 1.36 -19.54
C SER A 97 -5.90 0.89 -20.26
N ALA A 98 -6.66 1.82 -20.82
CA ALA A 98 -7.80 1.49 -21.69
C ALA A 98 -7.39 0.73 -22.97
N SER A 99 -6.10 0.55 -23.21
CA SER A 99 -5.52 -0.22 -24.32
C SER A 99 -5.24 -1.66 -23.88
N GLY A 100 -6.30 -2.45 -23.72
CA GLY A 100 -6.17 -3.88 -23.91
C GLY A 100 -5.90 -4.14 -25.39
N GLU A 101 -4.63 -4.19 -25.78
CA GLU A 101 -4.19 -4.91 -26.97
C GLU A 101 -2.83 -5.50 -26.60
N ALA A 102 -2.85 -6.78 -26.23
CA ALA A 102 -1.66 -7.60 -26.30
C ALA A 102 -1.25 -7.68 -27.78
N ILE A 103 -0.04 -7.23 -28.11
CA ILE A 103 0.63 -7.63 -29.35
C ILE A 103 1.51 -8.82 -29.00
#